data_AF-A0A7J6VF22-F1
#
_entry.id   AF-A0A7J6VF22-F1
#
_cell.length_a   1.000
_cell.length_b   1.000
_cell.length_c   1.000
_cell.angle_alpha   90.00
_cell.angle_beta   90.00
_cell.angle_gamma   90.00
#
_symmetry.space_group_name_H-M   'P 1'
#
loop_
_entity.id
_entity.type
_entity.pdbx_description
1 polymer ?
#
loop_
_entity_poly.entity_id
_entity_poly.type
_entity_poly.pdbx_seq_one_letter_code
_entity_poly.pdbx_strand_id
1 'polypeptide(L)'
;MSRPTTRNKNKRHKPEDDNGITSEVLRKIHLNGVVTNDDIHQLYMIRKPVCQGCRLNSKDNPNCFCGLVPPPNGTRKSGLWQKMSDIILAFGPDPCMELRDITETPAGLSNLGATCYANSILQCLYMNTSFRAGLFSVESDLLGQLPVLDQLARLFVQLHSCKRAFIDSGPFIKTLALDNGVQQDSHEFLTLLLTLLEQSLSHSHVPKARTIVQDLFVGSVSHVTRLQRRRS
;
A
#
# COMPACT_ATOMS: atom_id res chain seq x y z
N MET A 1 3.10 -21.54 60.80
CA MET A 1 3.03 -22.54 59.71
C MET A 1 2.52 -21.84 58.45
N SER A 2 3.10 -21.84 57.27
CA SER A 2 4.42 -22.13 56.73
C SER A 2 4.43 -21.39 55.38
N ARG A 3 5.38 -20.47 55.15
CA ARG A 3 5.48 -19.73 53.88
C ARG A 3 5.93 -20.70 52.77
N PRO A 4 5.33 -20.69 51.57
CA PRO A 4 5.76 -21.58 50.49
C PRO A 4 7.15 -21.15 50.01
N THR A 5 8.11 -22.06 50.18
CA THR A 5 9.48 -21.97 49.67
C THR A 5 9.48 -21.84 48.15
N THR A 6 10.07 -20.77 47.63
CA THR A 6 10.30 -20.60 46.20
C THR A 6 11.30 -21.65 45.71
N ARG A 7 10.80 -22.43 44.76
CA ARG A 7 11.45 -23.55 44.07
C ARG A 7 12.88 -23.20 43.63
N ASN A 8 13.82 -24.00 44.15
CA ASN A 8 15.24 -24.02 43.83
C ASN A 8 15.46 -23.89 42.31
N LYS A 9 16.05 -22.77 41.88
CA LYS A 9 16.59 -22.65 40.52
C LYS A 9 17.80 -23.58 40.46
N ASN A 10 17.65 -24.73 39.81
CA ASN A 10 18.79 -25.53 39.37
C ASN A 10 19.68 -24.62 38.53
N LYS A 11 20.73 -24.09 39.17
CA LYS A 11 21.80 -23.32 38.57
C LYS A 11 22.50 -24.29 37.62
N ARG A 12 22.13 -24.25 36.34
CA ARG A 12 22.87 -24.95 35.28
C ARG A 12 24.32 -24.50 35.41
N HIS A 13 25.23 -25.46 35.55
CA HIS A 13 26.66 -25.21 35.53
C HIS A 13 26.96 -24.45 34.23
N LYS A 14 27.43 -23.21 34.38
CA LYS A 14 27.96 -22.42 33.27
C LYS A 14 29.31 -23.07 32.94
N PRO A 15 29.55 -23.55 31.70
CA PRO A 15 30.91 -23.85 31.29
C PRO A 15 31.65 -22.51 31.24
N GLU A 16 32.68 -22.36 32.06
CA GLU A 16 33.41 -21.07 32.22
C GLU A 16 34.41 -20.77 31.10
N ASP A 17 34.53 -21.59 30.06
CA ASP A 17 35.66 -21.51 29.12
C ASP A 17 35.44 -20.72 27.80
N ASP A 18 34.20 -20.42 27.37
CA ASP A 18 33.95 -19.92 25.99
C ASP A 18 34.31 -18.42 25.80
N ASN A 19 34.25 -17.63 26.88
CA ASN A 19 34.51 -16.18 26.84
C ASN A 19 36.01 -15.83 26.69
N GLY A 20 36.89 -16.71 27.17
CA GLY A 20 38.35 -16.50 27.08
C GLY A 20 38.85 -16.68 25.65
N ILE A 21 38.39 -17.74 24.98
CA ILE A 21 38.80 -18.12 23.63
C ILE A 21 38.42 -17.06 22.60
N THR A 22 37.18 -16.56 22.67
CA THR A 22 36.68 -15.51 21.77
C THR A 22 37.52 -14.23 21.89
N SER A 23 37.89 -13.85 23.12
CA SER A 23 38.69 -12.66 23.39
C SER A 23 40.13 -12.79 22.88
N GLU A 24 40.70 -14.00 22.93
CA GLU A 24 42.05 -14.28 22.45
C GLU A 24 42.15 -14.29 20.92
N VAL A 25 41.15 -14.86 20.24
CA VAL A 25 41.06 -14.84 18.77
C VAL A 25 40.93 -13.39 18.26
N LEU A 26 40.07 -12.57 18.89
CA LEU A 26 39.93 -11.16 18.53
C LEU A 26 41.23 -10.38 18.74
N ARG A 27 41.97 -10.66 19.83
CA ARG A 27 43.28 -10.05 20.08
C ARG A 27 44.32 -10.44 19.02
N LYS A 28 44.35 -11.72 18.63
CA LYS A 28 45.22 -12.22 17.55
C LYS A 28 44.92 -11.55 16.21
N ILE A 29 43.63 -11.43 15.85
CA ILE A 29 43.21 -10.73 14.62
C ILE A 29 43.62 -9.27 14.66
N HIS A 30 43.43 -8.59 15.80
CA HIS A 30 43.80 -7.18 15.96
C HIS A 30 45.31 -6.95 15.78
N LEU A 31 46.15 -7.86 16.29
CA LEU A 31 47.61 -7.75 16.19
C LEU A 31 48.14 -8.10 14.79
N ASN A 32 47.57 -9.12 14.15
CA ASN A 32 48.12 -9.68 12.90
C ASN A 32 47.44 -9.13 11.64
N GLY A 33 46.26 -8.52 11.76
CA GLY A 33 45.49 -7.97 10.63
C GLY A 33 44.94 -9.02 9.65
N VAL A 34 45.15 -10.30 9.91
CA VAL A 34 44.74 -11.42 9.05
C VAL A 34 43.65 -12.22 9.75
N VAL A 35 42.55 -12.49 9.04
CA VAL A 35 41.45 -13.34 9.50
C VAL A 35 41.51 -14.66 8.75
N THR A 36 41.64 -15.77 9.48
CA THR A 36 41.61 -17.12 8.88
C THR A 36 40.20 -17.73 8.98
N ASN A 37 39.93 -18.75 8.16
CA ASN A 37 38.67 -19.50 8.24
C ASN A 37 38.47 -20.15 9.63
N ASP A 38 39.55 -20.59 10.29
CA ASP A 38 39.42 -21.16 11.62
C ASP A 38 39.00 -20.12 12.66
N ASP A 39 39.53 -18.88 12.56
CA ASP A 39 39.12 -17.78 13.42
C ASP A 39 37.62 -17.46 13.23
N ILE A 40 37.11 -17.46 11.99
CA ILE A 40 35.67 -17.27 11.69
C ILE A 40 34.84 -18.41 12.30
N HIS A 41 35.26 -19.66 12.10
CA HIS A 41 34.54 -20.82 12.62
C HIS A 41 34.48 -20.83 14.16
N GLN A 42 35.53 -20.36 14.83
CA GLN A 42 35.57 -20.22 16.28
C GLN A 42 34.70 -19.06 16.78
N LEU A 43 34.87 -17.85 16.23
CA LEU A 43 34.10 -16.66 16.65
C LEU A 43 32.60 -16.83 16.47
N TYR A 44 32.17 -17.42 15.36
CA TYR A 44 30.77 -17.65 15.06
C TYR A 44 30.28 -19.02 15.52
N MET A 45 31.11 -19.84 16.18
CA MET A 45 30.75 -21.15 16.72
C MET A 45 30.09 -22.10 15.69
N ILE A 46 30.46 -21.98 14.42
CA ILE A 46 29.80 -22.63 13.27
C ILE A 46 29.89 -24.16 13.37
N ARG A 47 30.97 -24.68 13.96
CA ARG A 47 31.23 -26.13 14.10
C ARG A 47 30.44 -26.79 15.23
N LYS A 48 29.68 -26.06 16.05
CA LYS A 48 28.87 -26.67 17.12
C LYS A 48 27.79 -27.57 16.48
N PRO A 49 27.50 -28.75 17.06
CA PRO A 49 26.49 -29.65 16.49
C PRO A 49 25.09 -29.04 16.53
N VAL A 50 24.22 -29.50 15.63
CA VAL A 50 22.79 -29.15 15.64
C VAL A 50 22.17 -29.57 16.97
N CYS A 51 21.40 -28.67 17.59
CA CYS A 51 20.85 -28.91 18.91
C CYS A 51 19.77 -29.99 18.91
N GLN A 52 19.86 -30.92 19.85
CA GLN A 52 18.99 -32.10 19.98
C GLN A 52 17.82 -31.87 20.96
N GLY A 53 17.16 -30.70 20.91
CA GLY A 53 15.91 -30.45 21.67
C GLY A 53 16.03 -29.50 22.88
N CYS A 54 16.51 -28.27 22.67
CA CYS A 54 16.45 -27.17 23.64
C CYS A 54 14.99 -26.62 23.78
N ARG A 55 14.56 -26.17 24.98
CA ARG A 55 13.24 -25.50 25.15
C ARG A 55 13.19 -24.08 24.57
N LEU A 56 14.34 -23.43 24.43
CA LEU A 56 14.52 -22.07 23.91
C LEU A 56 15.81 -22.05 23.07
N ASN A 57 15.94 -21.08 22.16
CA ASN A 57 17.19 -20.87 21.42
C ASN A 57 18.35 -20.65 22.40
N SER A 58 19.40 -21.45 22.26
CA SER A 58 20.61 -21.39 23.07
C SER A 58 21.45 -20.23 22.56
N LYS A 59 21.83 -19.31 23.44
CA LYS A 59 22.70 -18.18 23.06
C LYS A 59 24.09 -18.64 22.63
N ASP A 60 24.51 -19.79 23.14
CA ASP A 60 25.87 -20.32 22.97
C ASP A 60 25.99 -21.31 21.81
N ASN A 61 24.92 -21.53 21.03
CA ASN A 61 24.98 -22.40 19.86
C ASN A 61 24.13 -21.81 18.72
N PRO A 62 24.77 -21.28 17.65
CA PRO A 62 24.05 -20.72 16.50
C PRO A 62 23.21 -21.77 15.77
N ASN A 63 23.49 -23.06 15.96
CA ASN A 63 22.77 -24.19 15.37
C ASN A 63 21.62 -24.73 16.27
N CYS A 64 21.21 -24.03 17.35
CA CYS A 64 19.98 -24.34 18.11
C CYS A 64 18.79 -23.56 17.53
N PHE A 65 18.02 -24.22 16.66
CA PHE A 65 16.79 -23.69 16.07
C PHE A 65 15.52 -24.14 16.79
N CYS A 66 15.59 -24.80 17.95
CA CYS A 66 14.40 -25.37 18.60
C CYS A 66 13.39 -24.31 19.09
N GLY A 67 13.82 -23.05 19.23
CA GLY A 67 12.95 -21.90 19.46
C GLY A 67 12.34 -21.31 18.18
N LEU A 68 12.63 -21.88 17.00
CA LEU A 68 12.00 -21.58 15.71
C LEU A 68 11.22 -22.79 15.18
N VAL A 69 11.86 -23.96 15.12
CA VAL A 69 11.28 -25.21 14.60
C VAL A 69 10.94 -26.17 15.74
N PRO A 70 9.71 -26.68 15.85
CA PRO A 70 9.37 -27.69 16.85
C PRO A 70 10.10 -29.02 16.57
N PRO A 71 10.33 -29.86 17.59
CA PRO A 71 10.95 -31.17 17.40
C PRO A 71 10.07 -32.08 16.50
N PRO A 72 10.64 -33.12 15.85
CA PRO A 72 9.94 -33.97 14.87
C PRO A 72 8.61 -34.56 15.36
N ASN A 73 8.49 -34.81 16.67
CA ASN A 73 7.31 -35.40 17.31
C ASN A 73 6.50 -34.38 18.14
N GLY A 74 6.74 -33.08 17.95
CA GLY A 74 6.08 -32.02 18.71
C GLY A 74 5.40 -31.00 17.81
N THR A 75 4.26 -30.50 18.24
CA THR A 75 3.61 -29.32 17.65
C THR A 75 3.78 -28.13 18.58
N ARG A 76 3.88 -26.92 18.02
CA ARG A 76 3.78 -25.71 18.84
C ARG A 76 2.33 -25.53 19.29
N LYS A 77 2.13 -25.22 20.56
CA LYS A 77 0.82 -24.74 21.08
C LYS A 77 0.47 -23.33 20.59
N SER A 78 1.45 -22.59 20.09
CA SER A 78 1.36 -21.17 19.71
C SER A 78 2.12 -20.88 18.41
N GLY A 79 1.52 -20.10 17.50
CA GLY A 79 2.20 -19.67 16.27
C GLY A 79 3.44 -18.82 16.58
N LEU A 80 4.43 -18.84 15.68
CA LEU A 80 5.64 -18.00 15.77
C LEU A 80 5.31 -16.51 15.97
N TRP A 81 4.18 -16.08 15.42
CA TRP A 81 3.70 -14.70 15.43
C TRP A 81 2.62 -14.41 16.46
N GLN A 82 2.39 -15.29 17.43
CA GLN A 82 1.31 -15.09 18.40
C GLN A 82 1.51 -13.85 19.30
N LYS A 83 2.75 -13.32 19.38
CA LYS A 83 3.06 -12.03 20.03
C LYS A 83 2.86 -10.81 19.13
N MET A 84 2.56 -11.02 17.84
CA MET A 84 2.32 -9.93 16.90
C MET A 84 0.99 -9.22 17.22
N SER A 85 0.11 -9.83 18.03
CA SER A 85 -1.12 -9.20 18.52
C SER A 85 -0.86 -7.88 19.25
N ASP A 86 0.16 -7.80 20.09
CA ASP A 86 0.45 -6.59 20.87
C ASP A 86 0.96 -5.46 19.96
N ILE A 87 1.72 -5.83 18.93
CA ILE A 87 2.22 -4.91 17.90
C ILE A 87 1.05 -4.42 17.03
N ILE A 88 0.15 -5.31 16.63
CA ILE A 88 -1.04 -4.96 15.83
C ILE A 88 -1.99 -4.06 16.62
N LEU A 89 -2.18 -4.32 17.91
CA LEU A 89 -2.99 -3.46 18.79
C LEU A 89 -2.39 -2.05 18.95
N ALA A 90 -1.07 -1.91 18.92
CA ALA A 90 -0.39 -0.62 18.99
C ALA A 90 -0.60 0.26 17.74
N PHE A 91 -0.91 -0.34 16.58
CA PHE A 91 -1.16 0.40 15.35
C PHE A 91 -2.57 1.00 15.25
N GLY A 92 -3.46 0.70 16.21
CA GLY A 92 -4.81 1.22 16.23
C GLY A 92 -5.75 0.52 15.24
N PRO A 93 -6.97 1.08 15.04
CA PRO A 93 -7.93 0.54 14.08
C PRO A 93 -7.41 0.67 12.63
N ASP A 94 -7.82 -0.26 11.77
CA ASP A 94 -7.47 -0.23 10.35
C ASP A 94 -7.98 1.07 9.69
N PRO A 95 -7.10 1.92 9.13
CA PRO A 95 -7.49 3.13 8.41
C PRO A 95 -8.48 2.87 7.27
N CYS A 96 -8.49 1.66 6.69
CA CYS A 96 -9.46 1.29 5.64
C CYS A 96 -10.92 1.27 6.13
N MET A 97 -11.11 1.21 7.44
CA MET A 97 -12.41 1.22 8.09
C MET A 97 -12.81 2.61 8.61
N GLU A 98 -11.98 3.63 8.34
CA GLU A 98 -12.25 5.00 8.75
C GLU A 98 -13.52 5.52 8.08
N LEU A 99 -14.37 6.16 8.89
CA LEU A 99 -15.62 6.74 8.45
C LEU A 99 -15.44 8.25 8.27
N ARG A 100 -16.25 8.86 7.41
CA ARG A 100 -16.28 10.33 7.28
C ARG A 100 -16.91 10.94 8.52
N ASP A 101 -16.37 12.08 8.94
CA ASP A 101 -16.98 12.89 10.00
C ASP A 101 -18.29 13.54 9.54
N ILE A 102 -18.34 14.03 8.29
CA ILE A 102 -19.47 14.77 7.73
C ILE A 102 -19.81 14.21 6.34
N THR A 103 -21.10 13.97 6.07
CA THR A 103 -21.57 13.46 4.77
C THR A 103 -21.68 14.53 3.69
N GLU A 104 -21.63 15.80 4.07
CA GLU A 104 -21.69 16.96 3.17
C GLU A 104 -20.39 17.15 2.40
N THR A 105 -19.26 16.64 2.92
CA THR A 105 -17.99 16.60 2.20
C THR A 105 -17.84 15.26 1.47
N PRO A 106 -17.39 15.28 0.20
CA PRO A 106 -17.11 14.04 -0.51
C PRO A 106 -15.99 13.26 0.18
N ALA A 107 -16.04 11.93 0.06
CA ALA A 107 -14.94 11.08 0.46
C ALA A 107 -13.66 11.41 -0.30
N GLY A 108 -12.51 11.08 0.29
CA GLY A 108 -11.24 10.99 -0.42
C GLY A 108 -11.21 9.85 -1.45
N LEU A 109 -10.12 9.77 -2.20
CA LEU A 109 -9.81 8.66 -3.11
C LEU A 109 -8.50 8.02 -2.69
N SER A 110 -8.45 6.68 -2.70
CA SER A 110 -7.22 5.93 -2.45
C SER A 110 -6.14 6.31 -3.47
N ASN A 111 -4.91 6.56 -3.01
CA ASN A 111 -3.78 6.65 -3.91
C ASN A 111 -3.18 5.25 -4.11
N LEU A 112 -3.17 4.76 -5.35
CA LEU A 112 -2.73 3.40 -5.70
C LEU A 112 -1.24 3.34 -6.05
N GLY A 113 -0.50 4.41 -5.75
CA GLY A 113 0.90 4.61 -6.10
C GLY A 113 1.11 6.03 -6.66
N ALA A 114 1.21 6.13 -7.97
CA ALA A 114 1.41 7.38 -8.70
C ALA A 114 0.11 8.00 -9.24
N THR A 115 -1.05 7.74 -8.64
CA THR A 115 -2.38 8.10 -9.19
C THR A 115 -2.97 9.41 -8.65
N CYS A 116 -2.18 10.23 -7.95
CA CYS A 116 -2.67 11.48 -7.34
C CYS A 116 -3.16 12.51 -8.37
N TYR A 117 -2.56 12.54 -9.57
CA TYR A 117 -3.00 13.40 -10.68
C TYR A 117 -4.44 13.08 -11.08
N ALA A 118 -4.77 11.80 -11.24
CA ALA A 118 -6.10 11.32 -11.61
C ALA A 118 -7.10 11.59 -10.48
N ASN A 119 -6.74 11.30 -9.23
CA ASN A 119 -7.61 11.53 -8.07
C ASN A 119 -8.00 13.02 -7.95
N SER A 120 -7.07 13.93 -8.18
CA SER A 120 -7.32 15.38 -8.11
C SER A 120 -8.32 15.84 -9.19
N ILE A 121 -8.15 15.34 -10.42
CA ILE A 121 -9.07 15.62 -11.53
C ILE A 121 -10.45 15.02 -11.28
N LEU A 122 -10.54 13.77 -10.82
CA LEU A 122 -11.81 13.11 -10.51
C LEU A 122 -12.61 13.85 -9.44
N GLN A 123 -11.94 14.31 -8.39
CA GLN A 123 -12.57 15.14 -7.35
C GLN A 123 -13.06 16.47 -7.91
N CYS A 124 -12.26 17.15 -8.74
CA CYS A 124 -12.64 18.40 -9.39
C CYS A 124 -13.90 18.22 -10.27
N LEU A 125 -13.92 17.18 -11.11
CA LEU A 125 -15.08 16.85 -11.94
C LEU A 125 -16.31 16.48 -11.11
N TYR A 126 -16.15 15.70 -10.03
CA TYR A 126 -17.25 15.33 -9.13
C TYR A 126 -17.90 16.54 -8.45
N MET A 127 -17.09 17.55 -8.09
CA MET A 127 -17.57 18.78 -7.47
C MET A 127 -18.33 19.69 -8.43
N ASN A 128 -18.16 19.52 -9.75
CA ASN A 128 -19.01 20.16 -10.73
C ASN A 128 -20.40 19.49 -10.74
N THR A 129 -21.36 20.14 -10.07
CA THR A 129 -22.72 19.61 -9.87
C THR A 129 -23.47 19.40 -11.18
N SER A 130 -23.27 20.26 -12.17
CA SER A 130 -23.84 20.11 -13.51
C SER A 130 -23.31 18.84 -14.17
N PHE A 131 -21.99 18.68 -14.23
CA PHE A 131 -21.34 17.50 -14.80
C PHE A 131 -21.79 16.22 -14.12
N ARG A 132 -21.76 16.19 -12.78
CA ARG A 132 -22.24 15.06 -11.98
C ARG A 132 -23.70 14.72 -12.26
N ALA A 133 -24.57 15.72 -12.37
CA ALA A 133 -25.97 15.50 -12.66
C ALA A 133 -26.23 14.96 -14.08
N GLY A 134 -25.43 15.34 -15.07
CA GLY A 134 -25.53 14.73 -16.40
C GLY A 134 -25.00 13.31 -16.43
N LEU A 135 -23.88 13.03 -15.74
CA LEU A 135 -23.36 11.67 -15.61
C LEU A 135 -24.37 10.73 -14.93
N PHE A 136 -25.05 11.18 -13.87
CA PHE A 136 -26.10 10.41 -13.20
C PHE A 136 -27.38 10.25 -14.03
N SER A 137 -27.55 11.03 -15.10
CA SER A 137 -28.69 10.88 -16.01
C SER A 137 -28.46 9.88 -17.15
N VAL A 138 -27.25 9.30 -17.24
CA VAL A 138 -26.90 8.31 -18.27
C VAL A 138 -27.71 7.02 -18.06
N GLU A 139 -28.18 6.44 -19.16
CA GLU A 139 -28.97 5.24 -19.20
C GLU A 139 -28.16 4.00 -18.81
N SER A 140 -28.76 3.09 -18.03
CA SER A 140 -28.08 1.87 -17.57
C SER A 140 -27.64 0.97 -18.72
N ASP A 141 -28.38 0.95 -19.83
CA ASP A 141 -28.03 0.18 -21.03
C ASP A 141 -26.73 0.68 -21.67
N LEU A 142 -26.51 1.99 -21.68
CA LEU A 142 -25.28 2.60 -22.21
C LEU A 142 -24.10 2.36 -21.26
N LEU A 143 -24.32 2.49 -19.95
CA LEU A 143 -23.30 2.13 -18.94
C LEU A 143 -22.86 0.68 -19.09
N GLY A 144 -23.80 -0.26 -19.32
CA GLY A 144 -23.50 -1.67 -19.55
C GLY A 144 -22.61 -1.95 -20.76
N GLN A 145 -22.58 -1.05 -21.75
CA GLN A 145 -21.77 -1.17 -22.97
C GLN A 145 -20.41 -0.45 -22.86
N LEU A 146 -20.31 0.58 -22.02
CA LEU A 146 -19.14 1.44 -21.93
C LEU A 146 -18.50 1.32 -20.53
N PRO A 147 -17.51 0.44 -20.35
CA PRO A 147 -17.00 0.09 -19.02
C PRO A 147 -16.33 1.25 -18.30
N VAL A 148 -15.63 2.13 -19.01
CA VAL A 148 -15.02 3.33 -18.39
C VAL A 148 -16.10 4.27 -17.84
N LEU A 149 -17.18 4.47 -18.61
CA LEU A 149 -18.28 5.33 -18.22
C LEU A 149 -19.05 4.75 -17.03
N ASP A 150 -19.32 3.44 -17.04
CA ASP A 150 -19.91 2.72 -15.90
C ASP A 150 -19.05 2.84 -14.63
N GLN A 151 -17.74 2.61 -14.73
CA GLN A 151 -16.86 2.72 -13.57
C GLN A 151 -16.77 4.16 -13.04
N LEU A 152 -16.78 5.17 -13.92
CA LEU A 152 -16.83 6.57 -13.49
C LEU A 152 -18.13 6.89 -12.75
N ALA A 153 -19.27 6.46 -13.30
CA ALA A 153 -20.58 6.66 -12.68
C ALA A 153 -20.65 5.97 -11.30
N ARG A 154 -20.18 4.73 -11.19
CA ARG A 154 -20.10 3.99 -9.92
C ARG A 154 -19.21 4.70 -8.91
N LEU A 155 -18.05 5.19 -9.33
CA LEU A 155 -17.13 5.92 -8.45
C LEU A 155 -17.80 7.19 -7.91
N PHE A 156 -18.51 7.94 -8.76
CA PHE A 156 -19.21 9.16 -8.35
C PHE A 156 -20.38 8.86 -7.40
N VAL A 157 -21.11 7.76 -7.61
CA VAL A 157 -22.14 7.30 -6.66
C VAL A 157 -21.52 6.94 -5.31
N GLN A 158 -20.37 6.26 -5.29
CA GLN A 158 -19.67 5.92 -4.05
C GLN A 158 -19.16 7.17 -3.31
N LEU A 159 -18.61 8.15 -4.03
CA LEU A 159 -18.23 9.44 -3.47
C LEU A 159 -19.44 10.15 -2.84
N HIS A 160 -20.60 10.07 -3.48
CA HIS A 160 -21.83 10.71 -3.01
C HIS A 160 -22.44 10.03 -1.78
N SER A 161 -22.57 8.70 -1.79
CA SER A 161 -23.45 7.99 -0.83
C SER A 161 -22.73 7.15 0.23
N CYS A 162 -21.45 6.83 0.04
CA CYS A 162 -20.73 5.99 0.99
C CYS A 162 -20.43 6.73 2.31
N LYS A 163 -20.21 6.01 3.40
CA LYS A 163 -19.82 6.59 4.71
C LYS A 163 -18.32 6.49 5.01
N ARG A 164 -17.54 5.84 4.14
CA ARG A 164 -16.09 5.67 4.31
C ARG A 164 -15.35 6.98 4.06
N ALA A 165 -14.28 7.22 4.81
CA ALA A 165 -13.40 8.38 4.67
C ALA A 165 -12.84 8.53 3.25
N PHE A 166 -12.54 7.41 2.59
CA PHE A 166 -12.09 7.37 1.20
C PHE A 166 -12.70 6.19 0.43
N ILE A 167 -12.66 6.30 -0.90
CA ILE A 167 -13.15 5.30 -1.85
C ILE A 167 -12.00 4.75 -2.68
N ASP A 168 -12.05 3.46 -2.99
CA ASP A 168 -11.09 2.80 -3.87
C ASP A 168 -11.33 3.19 -5.32
N SER A 169 -10.38 3.91 -5.93
CA SER A 169 -10.42 4.26 -7.36
C SER A 169 -9.86 3.17 -8.28
N GLY A 170 -9.32 2.08 -7.72
CA GLY A 170 -8.67 0.99 -8.44
C GLY A 170 -9.45 0.40 -9.62
N PRO A 171 -10.75 0.09 -9.46
CA PRO A 171 -11.57 -0.41 -10.57
C PRO A 171 -11.61 0.55 -11.76
N PHE A 172 -11.73 1.86 -11.51
CA PHE A 172 -11.73 2.88 -12.55
C PHE A 172 -10.36 3.04 -13.21
N ILE A 173 -9.30 3.17 -12.41
CA ILE A 173 -7.91 3.31 -12.91
C ILE A 173 -7.51 2.09 -13.76
N LYS A 174 -7.86 0.88 -13.32
CA LYS A 174 -7.62 -0.36 -14.06
C LYS A 174 -8.40 -0.41 -15.37
N THR A 175 -9.66 0.05 -15.37
CA THR A 175 -10.52 0.04 -16.57
C THR A 175 -10.03 1.05 -17.62
N LEU A 176 -9.44 2.17 -17.18
CA LEU A 176 -8.72 3.09 -18.06
C LEU A 176 -7.35 2.55 -18.53
N ALA A 177 -6.92 1.39 -18.04
CA ALA A 177 -5.60 0.81 -18.31
C ALA A 177 -4.44 1.77 -17.96
N LEU A 178 -4.60 2.56 -16.90
CA LEU A 178 -3.54 3.44 -16.40
C LEU A 178 -2.50 2.65 -15.61
N ASP A 179 -1.23 2.96 -15.84
CA ASP A 179 -0.12 2.47 -15.04
C ASP A 179 -0.04 3.25 -13.73
N ASN A 180 -0.24 2.58 -12.60
CA ASN A 180 -0.17 3.18 -11.27
C ASN A 180 1.27 3.29 -10.72
N GLY A 181 2.27 2.80 -11.45
CA GLY A 181 3.69 2.95 -11.14
C GLY A 181 4.34 4.22 -11.72
N VAL A 182 3.65 4.92 -12.63
CA VAL A 182 4.21 6.06 -13.37
C VAL A 182 3.41 7.33 -13.12
N GLN A 183 4.10 8.43 -12.81
CA GLN A 183 3.49 9.75 -12.70
C GLN A 183 3.15 10.27 -14.11
N GLN A 184 1.96 10.86 -14.27
CA GLN A 184 1.51 11.45 -15.52
C GLN A 184 1.11 12.91 -15.35
N ASP A 185 1.05 13.64 -16.46
CA ASP A 185 0.59 15.02 -16.49
C ASP A 185 -0.94 15.06 -16.27
N SER A 186 -1.39 15.84 -15.29
CA SER A 186 -2.81 15.97 -14.95
C SER A 186 -3.66 16.61 -16.05
N HIS A 187 -3.08 17.53 -16.83
CA HIS A 187 -3.77 18.22 -17.92
C HIS A 187 -3.93 17.29 -19.14
N GLU A 188 -2.89 16.51 -19.45
CA GLU A 188 -2.98 15.46 -20.48
C GLU A 188 -4.06 14.44 -20.11
N PHE A 189 -4.03 13.94 -18.87
CA PHE A 189 -5.04 13.02 -18.36
C PHE A 189 -6.46 13.60 -18.47
N LEU A 190 -6.68 14.84 -18.03
CA LEU A 190 -7.99 15.50 -18.13
C LEU A 190 -8.47 15.59 -19.59
N THR A 191 -7.58 16.00 -20.50
CA THR A 191 -7.91 16.16 -21.92
C THR A 191 -8.34 14.83 -22.55
N LEU A 192 -7.57 13.77 -22.31
CA LEU A 192 -7.87 12.42 -22.79
C LEU A 192 -9.16 11.88 -22.19
N LEU A 193 -9.37 12.08 -20.88
CA LEU A 193 -10.59 11.66 -20.19
C LEU A 193 -11.82 12.38 -20.76
N LEU A 194 -11.78 13.72 -20.91
CA LEU A 194 -12.90 14.48 -21.47
C LEU A 194 -13.21 14.06 -22.90
N THR A 195 -12.19 13.82 -23.73
CA THR A 195 -12.36 13.34 -25.11
C THR A 195 -13.05 11.97 -25.13
N LEU A 196 -12.61 11.04 -24.29
CA LEU A 196 -13.22 9.72 -24.17
C LEU A 196 -14.67 9.81 -23.70
N LEU A 197 -14.95 10.66 -22.71
CA LEU A 197 -16.29 10.85 -22.18
C LEU A 197 -17.22 11.53 -23.18
N GLU A 198 -16.74 12.51 -23.94
CA GLU A 198 -17.51 13.15 -25.01
C GLU A 198 -17.94 12.11 -26.06
N GLN A 199 -17.00 11.29 -26.53
CA GLN A 199 -17.31 10.21 -27.48
C GLN A 199 -18.29 9.20 -26.89
N SER A 200 -18.07 8.79 -25.64
CA SER A 200 -18.93 7.83 -24.92
C SER A 200 -20.36 8.36 -24.77
N LEU A 201 -20.50 9.60 -24.28
CA LEU A 201 -21.78 10.23 -23.99
C LEU A 201 -22.55 10.64 -25.25
N SER A 202 -21.87 10.85 -26.38
CA SER A 202 -22.53 11.16 -27.67
C SER A 202 -23.58 10.12 -28.09
N HIS A 203 -23.45 8.88 -27.60
CA HIS A 203 -24.38 7.77 -27.83
C HIS A 203 -25.61 7.76 -26.91
N SER A 204 -25.67 8.63 -25.90
CA SER A 204 -26.82 8.75 -24.99
C SER A 204 -28.02 9.37 -25.70
N HIS A 205 -29.21 8.86 -25.40
CA HIS A 205 -30.48 9.44 -25.84
C HIS A 205 -30.89 10.62 -24.96
N VAL A 206 -30.32 10.75 -23.75
CA VAL A 206 -30.55 11.88 -22.84
C VAL A 206 -29.76 13.10 -23.31
N PRO A 207 -30.43 14.18 -23.78
CA PRO A 207 -29.72 15.34 -24.34
C PRO A 207 -28.74 15.98 -23.35
N LYS A 208 -29.14 16.05 -22.08
CA LYS A 208 -28.31 16.60 -21.00
C LYS A 208 -27.02 15.83 -20.80
N ALA A 209 -27.03 14.50 -20.92
CA ALA A 209 -25.83 13.69 -20.80
C ALA A 209 -24.99 13.79 -22.08
N ARG A 210 -25.66 13.76 -23.23
CA ARG A 210 -25.03 13.73 -24.56
C ARG A 210 -24.09 14.89 -24.84
N THR A 211 -24.46 16.10 -24.45
CA THR A 211 -23.69 17.32 -24.75
C THR A 211 -22.94 17.87 -23.54
N ILE A 212 -22.95 17.18 -22.39
CA ILE A 212 -22.48 17.79 -21.15
C ILE A 212 -21.01 18.21 -21.17
N VAL A 213 -20.17 17.46 -21.88
CA VAL A 213 -18.75 17.79 -22.01
C VAL A 213 -18.57 19.05 -22.86
N GLN A 214 -19.32 19.15 -23.95
CA GLN A 214 -19.32 20.30 -24.86
C GLN A 214 -19.84 21.55 -24.15
N ASP A 215 -20.96 21.42 -23.46
CA ASP A 215 -21.63 22.54 -22.81
C ASP A 215 -20.83 23.13 -21.64
N LEU A 216 -20.04 22.31 -20.94
CA LEU A 216 -19.31 22.73 -19.73
C LEU A 216 -17.85 23.08 -19.97
N PHE A 217 -17.18 22.44 -20.94
CA PHE A 217 -15.72 22.51 -21.07
C PHE A 217 -15.24 23.00 -22.44
N VAL A 218 -16.10 23.08 -23.44
CA VAL A 218 -15.72 23.52 -24.78
C VAL A 218 -16.11 24.98 -25.00
N GLY A 219 -15.20 25.75 -25.61
CA GLY A 219 -15.44 27.13 -26.04
C GLY A 219 -14.95 27.37 -27.47
N SER A 220 -15.21 28.55 -28.00
CA SER A 220 -14.78 28.95 -29.35
C SER A 220 -13.74 30.06 -29.31
N VAL A 221 -12.71 29.97 -30.16
CA VAL A 221 -11.70 31.03 -30.35
C VAL A 221 -11.70 31.44 -31.82
N SER A 222 -11.70 32.75 -32.08
CA SER A 222 -11.51 33.31 -33.43
C SER A 222 -10.20 34.10 -33.49
N HIS A 223 -9.43 33.89 -34.56
CA HIS A 223 -8.14 34.57 -34.77
C HIS A 223 -8.19 35.41 -36.05
N VAL A 224 -7.85 36.69 -35.96
CA VAL A 224 -7.84 37.61 -37.10
C VAL A 224 -6.43 38.15 -37.32
N THR A 225 -5.82 37.75 -38.43
CA THR A 225 -4.54 38.31 -38.89
C THR A 225 -4.81 39.43 -39.89
N ARG A 226 -4.46 40.68 -39.55
CA ARG A 226 -4.54 41.81 -40.50
C ARG A 226 -3.17 42.06 -41.12
N LEU A 227 -3.10 42.01 -42.45
CA LEU A 227 -1.90 42.38 -43.19
C LEU A 227 -1.74 43.91 -43.19
N GLN A 228 -0.57 44.41 -42.78
CA GLN A 228 -0.22 45.81 -42.97
C GLN A 228 0.15 46.06 -44.43
N ARG A 229 -0.57 46.98 -45.09
CA ARG A 229 -0.25 47.48 -46.43
C ARG A 229 1.18 48.05 -46.43
N ARG A 230 2.10 47.48 -47.21
CA ARG A 230 3.37 48.15 -47.53
C ARG A 230 3.04 49.41 -48.33
N ARG A 231 3.48 50.58 -47.84
CA ARG A 231 3.42 51.83 -48.59
C ARG A 231 4.48 51.74 -49.69
N SER A 232 4.04 51.85 -50.95
CA SER A 232 4.91 51.98 -52.13
C SER A 232 5.66 53.31 -52.11
#